data_AF-A0A9P9CXN3-F1
#
_entry.id   AF-A0A9P9CXN3-F1
#
_cell.length_a   1.000
_cell.length_b   1.000
_cell.length_c   1.000
_cell.angle_alpha   90.00
_cell.angle_beta   90.00
_cell.angle_gamma   90.00
#
_symmetry.space_group_name_H-M   'P 1'
#
loop_
_entity.id
_entity.type
_entity.pdbx_description
1 polymer ?
#
loop_
_entity_poly.entity_id
_entity_poly.type
_entity_poly.pdbx_seq_one_letter_code
_entity_poly.pdbx_strand_id
1 'polypeptide(L)'
;MFRNFLVIGSLFYSTVVAQKSLSPSDCVGSISSFPNCDSTNSILERCSKLTKKEEIASCICTQPFINAWVGCKSEFRQCGLSTSFDSDFDSYLVEWHGACDKYLTVSITTPPVSQLSATLNQGVCESIYESCDRWSRGSTSCTQSYTGGPGLTSCWCSQSMLSLASVCKIDGSRSCLQTTADITTIWEYRNCPEGRTILMPATVWEHTMSEK
;
A
#
# COMPACT_ATOMS: atom_id res chain seq x y z
N MET A 1 29.34 -3.72 21.06
CA MET A 1 28.10 -4.24 21.67
C MET A 1 27.00 -3.19 21.83
N PHE A 2 27.28 -1.95 22.30
CA PHE A 2 26.29 -0.84 22.30
C PHE A 2 25.79 -0.46 20.89
N ARG A 3 26.65 -0.61 19.88
CA ARG A 3 26.34 -0.37 18.47
C ARG A 3 25.15 -1.20 17.96
N ASN A 4 24.98 -2.44 18.43
CA ASN A 4 23.90 -3.31 17.94
C ASN A 4 22.53 -2.84 18.48
N PHE A 5 22.41 -2.45 19.76
CA PHE A 5 21.15 -1.92 20.29
C PHE A 5 20.78 -0.55 19.69
N LEU A 6 21.76 0.28 19.33
CA LEU A 6 21.54 1.54 18.62
C LEU A 6 21.14 1.35 17.14
N VAL A 7 21.70 0.34 16.46
CA VAL A 7 21.33 -0.03 15.08
C VAL A 7 19.92 -0.62 15.03
N ILE A 8 19.59 -1.50 15.97
CA ILE A 8 18.21 -1.98 16.19
C ILE A 8 17.31 -0.74 16.43
N GLY A 9 17.74 0.20 17.30
CA GLY A 9 17.22 1.57 17.48
C GLY A 9 16.89 2.36 16.19
N SER A 10 17.73 2.22 15.17
CA SER A 10 17.69 3.00 13.93
C SER A 10 16.76 2.37 12.90
N LEU A 11 16.82 1.05 12.73
CA LEU A 11 15.90 0.28 11.89
C LEU A 11 14.47 0.31 12.45
N PHE A 12 14.34 0.31 13.79
CA PHE A 12 13.07 0.55 14.48
C PHE A 12 12.42 1.86 14.05
N TYR A 13 13.17 2.95 13.89
CA TYR A 13 12.58 4.23 13.54
C TYR A 13 11.92 4.16 12.16
N SER A 14 12.55 3.49 11.19
CA SER A 14 11.99 3.31 9.84
C SER A 14 10.76 2.40 9.81
N THR A 15 10.78 1.27 10.51
CA THR A 15 9.64 0.33 10.55
C THR A 15 8.48 0.87 11.39
N VAL A 16 8.75 1.55 12.52
CA VAL A 16 7.71 2.16 13.37
C VAL A 16 7.06 3.35 12.66
N VAL A 17 7.81 4.11 11.85
CA VAL A 17 7.24 5.17 11.02
C VAL A 17 6.31 4.59 9.94
N ALA A 18 6.66 3.46 9.32
CA ALA A 18 5.76 2.75 8.40
C ALA A 18 4.51 2.16 9.11
N GLN A 19 4.67 1.66 10.34
CA GLN A 19 3.55 1.18 11.19
C GLN A 19 2.58 2.30 11.58
N LYS A 20 3.08 3.51 11.84
CA LYS A 20 2.23 4.65 12.21
C LYS A 20 1.51 5.29 11.02
N SER A 21 1.95 5.03 9.79
CA SER A 21 1.35 5.62 8.58
C SER A 21 0.25 4.78 7.95
N LEU A 22 0.22 3.46 8.19
CA LEU A 22 -0.79 2.58 7.63
C LEU A 22 -2.00 2.49 8.57
N SER A 23 -3.13 3.05 8.17
CA SER A 23 -4.41 2.79 8.85
C SER A 23 -5.16 1.65 8.15
N PRO A 24 -6.08 0.94 8.83
CA PRO A 24 -6.88 -0.10 8.17
C PRO A 24 -7.68 0.42 6.97
N SER A 25 -8.05 1.71 6.97
CA SER A 25 -8.71 2.35 5.82
C SER A 25 -7.83 2.52 4.59
N ASP A 26 -6.50 2.43 4.74
CA ASP A 26 -5.55 2.52 3.63
C ASP A 26 -5.25 1.14 3.01
N CYS A 27 -5.80 0.07 3.59
CA CYS A 27 -5.58 -1.29 3.11
C CYS A 27 -6.34 -1.57 1.82
N VAL A 28 -5.65 -2.23 0.89
CA VAL A 28 -6.29 -2.84 -0.29
C VAL A 28 -6.91 -4.18 0.09
N GLY A 29 -6.25 -4.95 0.96
CA GLY A 29 -6.78 -6.21 1.45
C GLY A 29 -7.77 -6.05 2.60
N SER A 30 -8.35 -7.17 3.03
CA SER A 30 -9.55 -7.21 3.87
C SER A 30 -9.31 -7.06 5.38
N ILE A 31 -8.13 -6.61 5.81
CA ILE A 31 -7.81 -6.49 7.23
C ILE A 31 -8.39 -5.19 7.81
N SER A 32 -9.00 -5.27 8.99
CA SER A 32 -9.69 -4.15 9.63
C SER A 32 -8.98 -3.59 10.88
N SER A 33 -7.88 -4.22 11.30
CA SER A 33 -7.10 -3.81 12.48
C SER A 33 -5.69 -4.41 12.41
N PHE A 34 -4.76 -3.86 13.18
CA PHE A 34 -3.37 -4.32 13.24
C PHE A 34 -2.95 -4.73 14.67
N PRO A 35 -3.64 -5.70 15.29
CA PRO A 35 -3.39 -6.05 16.70
C PRO A 35 -1.96 -6.52 16.98
N ASN A 36 -1.27 -7.14 16.03
CA ASN A 36 0.12 -7.56 16.21
C ASN A 36 1.09 -6.39 16.06
N CYS A 37 0.84 -5.45 15.15
CA CYS A 37 1.60 -4.20 15.10
C CYS A 37 1.38 -3.35 16.35
N ASP A 38 0.14 -3.25 16.83
CA ASP A 38 -0.19 -2.56 18.09
C ASP A 38 0.52 -3.20 19.29
N SER A 39 0.53 -4.54 19.34
CA SER A 39 1.25 -5.29 20.36
C SER A 39 2.77 -5.04 20.29
N THR A 40 3.33 -5.03 19.08
CA THR A 40 4.74 -4.71 18.84
C THR A 40 5.07 -3.32 19.37
N ASN A 41 4.30 -2.31 18.97
CA ASN A 41 4.52 -0.93 19.39
C ASN A 41 4.38 -0.78 20.92
N SER A 42 3.37 -1.42 21.53
CA SER A 42 3.16 -1.42 22.98
C SER A 42 4.35 -2.04 23.75
N ILE A 43 4.90 -3.16 23.26
CA ILE A 43 6.08 -3.77 23.86
C ILE A 43 7.27 -2.82 23.74
N LEU A 44 7.52 -2.25 22.56
CA LEU A 44 8.63 -1.33 22.33
C LEU A 44 8.54 -0.07 23.20
N GLU A 45 7.37 0.57 23.26
CA GLU A 45 7.13 1.75 24.11
C GLU A 45 7.32 1.45 25.59
N ARG A 46 6.97 0.24 26.03
CA ARG A 46 7.19 -0.19 27.42
C ARG A 46 8.67 -0.45 27.67
N CYS A 47 9.38 -1.13 26.76
CA CYS A 47 10.78 -1.47 26.92
C CYS A 47 11.72 -0.26 26.77
N SER A 48 11.35 0.74 25.98
CA SER A 48 12.15 1.96 25.76
C SER A 48 12.27 2.85 27.01
N LYS A 49 11.37 2.65 28.00
CA LYS A 49 11.42 3.33 29.30
C LYS A 49 12.49 2.75 30.23
N LEU A 50 13.05 1.59 29.90
CA LEU A 50 14.11 0.95 30.68
C LEU A 50 15.47 1.52 30.29
N THR A 51 16.36 1.67 31.26
CA THR A 51 17.69 2.27 31.05
C THR A 51 18.83 1.26 31.18
N LYS A 52 18.62 0.14 31.87
CA LYS A 52 19.62 -0.91 32.01
C LYS A 52 19.50 -1.92 30.89
N LYS A 53 20.64 -2.32 30.33
CA LYS A 53 20.74 -3.23 29.19
C LYS A 53 20.08 -4.57 29.46
N GLU A 54 20.29 -5.14 30.64
CA GLU A 54 19.75 -6.44 31.04
C GLU A 54 18.22 -6.39 31.18
N GLU A 55 17.69 -5.28 31.71
CA GLU A 55 16.25 -5.03 31.81
C GLU A 55 15.62 -4.87 30.42
N ILE A 56 16.26 -4.13 29.51
CA ILE A 56 15.83 -3.99 28.11
C ILE A 56 15.83 -5.35 27.40
N ALA A 57 16.92 -6.11 27.54
CA ALA A 57 17.04 -7.43 26.93
C ALA A 57 15.94 -8.37 27.45
N SER A 58 15.71 -8.41 28.76
CA SER A 58 14.61 -9.21 29.34
C SER A 58 13.22 -8.78 28.86
N CYS A 59 13.07 -7.54 28.37
CA CYS A 59 11.81 -7.01 27.89
C CYS A 59 11.55 -7.34 26.40
N ILE A 60 12.57 -7.22 25.54
CA ILE A 60 12.46 -7.39 24.08
C ILE A 60 12.81 -8.81 23.63
N CYS A 61 13.74 -9.49 24.30
CA CYS A 61 14.21 -10.82 23.92
C CYS A 61 13.26 -11.92 24.41
N THR A 62 12.01 -11.90 23.92
CA THR A 62 10.95 -12.79 24.38
C THR A 62 10.13 -13.35 23.23
N GLN A 63 9.54 -14.54 23.42
CA GLN A 63 8.63 -15.15 22.44
C GLN A 63 7.42 -14.26 22.11
N PRO A 64 6.76 -13.59 23.07
CA PRO A 64 5.67 -12.66 22.77
C PRO A 64 6.08 -11.54 21.81
N PHE A 65 7.29 -11.00 21.94
CA PHE A 65 7.77 -9.96 21.02
C PHE A 65 7.96 -10.49 19.61
N ILE A 66 8.58 -11.67 19.43
CA ILE A 66 8.71 -12.30 18.11
C ILE A 66 7.35 -12.64 17.50
N ASN A 67 6.40 -13.11 18.32
CA ASN A 67 5.05 -13.38 17.85
C ASN A 67 4.37 -12.12 17.32
N ALA A 68 4.45 -11.02 18.07
CA ALA A 68 3.90 -9.74 17.65
C ALA A 68 4.60 -9.20 16.40
N TRP A 69 5.93 -9.31 16.31
CA TRP A 69 6.70 -8.82 15.16
C TRP A 69 6.35 -9.54 13.86
N VAL A 70 6.34 -10.88 13.90
CA VAL A 70 6.01 -11.72 12.74
C VAL A 70 4.51 -11.66 12.42
N GLY A 71 3.67 -11.51 13.44
CA GLY A 71 2.26 -11.20 13.25
C GLY A 71 2.05 -9.87 12.53
N CYS A 72 2.79 -8.82 12.90
CA CYS A 72 2.70 -7.52 12.25
C CYS A 72 3.13 -7.59 10.77
N LYS A 73 4.20 -8.34 10.46
CA LYS A 73 4.57 -8.65 9.06
C LYS A 73 3.39 -9.25 8.29
N SER A 74 2.68 -10.19 8.91
CA SER A 74 1.51 -10.84 8.30
C SER A 74 0.36 -9.87 8.06
N GLU A 75 0.14 -8.92 8.96
CA GLU A 75 -0.88 -7.87 8.82
C GLU A 75 -0.53 -6.89 7.68
N PHE A 76 0.75 -6.51 7.55
CA PHE A 76 1.23 -5.71 6.41
C PHE A 76 1.02 -6.41 5.08
N ARG A 77 1.34 -7.71 5.02
CA ARG A 77 1.08 -8.54 3.85
C ARG A 77 -0.40 -8.55 3.50
N GLN A 78 -1.27 -8.79 4.47
CA GLN A 78 -2.71 -8.82 4.26
C GLN A 78 -3.27 -7.45 3.86
N CYS A 79 -2.76 -6.36 4.43
CA CYS A 79 -3.20 -5.01 4.11
C CYS A 79 -2.81 -4.58 2.69
N GLY A 80 -1.52 -4.72 2.35
CA GLY A 80 -0.99 -4.29 1.05
C GLY A 80 -1.14 -5.34 -0.06
N LEU A 81 -1.60 -6.55 0.26
CA LEU A 81 -1.59 -7.71 -0.64
C LEU A 81 -0.22 -7.87 -1.34
N SER A 82 0.85 -7.69 -0.57
CA SER A 82 2.21 -7.55 -1.09
C SER A 82 3.23 -8.06 -0.07
N THR A 83 4.39 -8.49 -0.57
CA THR A 83 5.57 -8.86 0.24
C THR A 83 6.62 -7.76 0.29
N SER A 84 6.30 -6.56 -0.19
CA SER A 84 7.24 -5.44 -0.37
C SER A 84 7.96 -5.02 0.90
N PHE A 85 7.34 -5.19 2.07
CA PHE A 85 7.92 -4.85 3.37
C PHE A 85 8.63 -6.02 4.05
N ASP A 86 8.59 -7.23 3.46
CA ASP A 86 9.09 -8.43 4.14
C ASP A 86 10.56 -8.32 4.51
N SER A 87 11.37 -7.73 3.63
CA SER A 87 12.81 -7.54 3.86
C SER A 87 13.10 -6.70 5.09
N ASP A 88 12.25 -5.73 5.41
CA ASP A 88 12.44 -4.86 6.58
C ASP A 88 12.15 -5.64 7.86
N PHE A 89 11.06 -6.41 7.87
CA PHE A 89 10.72 -7.29 8.98
C PHE A 89 11.77 -8.39 9.19
N ASP A 90 12.29 -8.97 8.11
CA ASP A 90 13.26 -10.06 8.16
C ASP A 90 14.66 -9.56 8.57
N SER A 91 15.09 -8.39 8.07
CA SER A 91 16.36 -7.78 8.47
C SER A 91 16.37 -7.48 9.96
N TYR A 92 15.27 -6.94 10.48
CA TYR A 92 15.13 -6.72 11.90
C TYR A 92 15.19 -8.04 12.70
N LEU A 93 14.52 -9.10 12.24
CA LEU A 93 14.52 -10.39 12.92
C LEU A 93 15.94 -10.98 13.03
N VAL A 94 16.76 -10.83 11.97
CA VAL A 94 18.18 -11.22 11.99
C VAL A 94 18.96 -10.46 13.07
N GLU A 95 18.75 -9.14 13.16
CA GLU A 95 19.43 -8.33 14.17
C GLU A 95 18.96 -8.65 15.59
N TRP A 96 17.65 -8.88 15.75
CA TRP A 96 17.08 -9.31 17.01
C TRP A 96 17.73 -10.60 17.48
N HIS A 97 17.87 -11.62 16.62
CA HIS A 97 18.59 -12.86 16.95
C HIS A 97 20.04 -12.58 17.37
N GLY A 98 20.76 -11.77 16.58
CA GLY A 98 22.14 -11.39 16.89
C GLY A 98 22.31 -10.66 18.24
N ALA A 99 21.27 -9.97 18.74
CA ALA A 99 21.29 -9.30 20.04
C ALA A 99 20.75 -10.17 21.18
N CYS A 100 19.70 -10.95 20.92
CA CYS A 100 18.88 -11.62 21.90
C CYS A 100 19.28 -13.07 22.17
N ASP A 101 19.87 -13.78 21.23
CA ASP A 101 20.12 -15.23 21.38
C ASP A 101 20.94 -15.57 22.63
N LYS A 102 21.88 -14.70 23.03
CA LYS A 102 22.68 -14.87 24.26
C LYS A 102 21.91 -14.65 25.57
N TYR A 103 20.73 -14.03 25.51
CA TYR A 103 19.85 -13.77 26.65
C TYR A 103 18.71 -14.80 26.74
N LEU A 104 18.53 -15.62 25.70
CA LEU A 104 17.51 -16.65 25.66
C LEU A 104 17.98 -17.88 26.43
N THR A 105 17.20 -18.30 27.42
CA THR A 105 17.40 -19.57 28.14
C THR A 105 16.62 -20.73 27.51
N VAL A 106 15.70 -20.41 26.60
CA VAL A 106 14.87 -21.34 25.84
C VAL A 106 14.93 -21.00 24.36
N SER A 107 14.85 -22.02 23.50
CA SER A 107 14.77 -21.77 22.06
C SER A 107 13.48 -21.05 21.72
N ILE A 108 13.60 -19.95 20.99
CA ILE A 108 12.46 -19.20 20.46
C ILE A 108 12.07 -19.82 19.12
N THR A 109 10.77 -19.86 18.86
CA THR A 109 10.21 -20.32 17.58
C THR A 109 9.71 -19.13 16.78
N THR A 110 9.91 -19.15 15.47
CA THR A 110 9.32 -18.14 14.58
C THR A 110 7.93 -18.65 14.18
N PRO A 111 6.84 -17.94 14.49
CA PRO A 111 5.52 -18.36 14.05
C PRO A 111 5.39 -18.27 12.53
N PRO A 112 4.42 -18.98 11.92
CA PRO A 112 4.19 -18.90 10.49
C PRO A 112 3.74 -17.49 10.09
N VAL A 113 4.18 -17.05 8.92
CA VAL A 113 3.71 -15.80 8.30
C VAL A 113 2.48 -16.12 7.45
N SER A 114 1.48 -15.25 7.49
CA SER A 114 0.30 -15.38 6.64
C SER A 114 0.67 -15.45 5.16
N GLN A 115 -0.01 -16.36 4.45
CA GLN A 115 0.00 -16.41 3.00
C GLN A 115 -0.93 -15.35 2.43
N LEU A 116 -0.52 -14.78 1.30
CA LEU A 116 -1.33 -13.84 0.54
C LEU A 116 -2.44 -14.58 -0.21
N SER A 117 -3.68 -14.11 -0.07
CA SER A 117 -4.81 -14.58 -0.90
C SER A 117 -4.73 -14.07 -2.34
N ALA A 118 -4.05 -12.94 -2.54
CA ALA A 118 -3.73 -12.34 -3.82
C ALA A 118 -2.45 -11.51 -3.68
N THR A 119 -1.72 -11.32 -4.79
CA THR A 119 -0.54 -10.48 -4.83
C THR A 119 -0.73 -9.37 -5.84
N LEU A 120 -0.60 -8.12 -5.41
CA LEU A 120 -0.60 -6.98 -6.33
C LEU A 120 0.71 -6.93 -7.10
N ASN A 121 0.62 -6.55 -8.37
CA ASN A 121 1.82 -6.20 -9.13
C ASN A 121 2.21 -4.76 -8.77
N GLN A 122 3.14 -4.62 -7.83
CA GLN A 122 3.55 -3.32 -7.31
C GLN A 122 4.09 -2.39 -8.41
N GLY A 123 4.89 -2.91 -9.34
CA GLY A 123 5.42 -2.09 -10.44
C GLY A 123 4.32 -1.57 -11.37
N VAL A 124 3.27 -2.37 -11.61
CA VAL A 124 2.07 -1.92 -12.33
C VAL A 124 1.33 -0.85 -11.52
N CYS A 125 1.19 -1.02 -10.21
CA CYS A 125 0.50 -0.05 -9.37
C CYS A 125 1.25 1.27 -9.21
N GLU A 126 2.58 1.25 -9.15
CA GLU A 126 3.41 2.45 -9.18
C GLU A 126 3.25 3.20 -10.51
N SER A 127 3.29 2.48 -11.64
CA SER A 127 3.08 3.09 -12.97
C SER A 127 1.68 3.69 -13.13
N ILE A 128 0.65 3.02 -12.60
CA ILE A 128 -0.72 3.54 -12.58
C ILE A 128 -0.82 4.77 -11.67
N TYR A 129 -0.18 4.76 -10.50
CA TYR A 129 -0.14 5.90 -9.59
C TYR A 129 0.46 7.13 -10.27
N GLU A 130 1.58 6.99 -10.99
CA GLU A 130 2.15 8.09 -11.78
C GLU A 130 1.17 8.62 -12.83
N SER A 131 0.40 7.72 -13.46
CA SER A 131 -0.63 8.10 -14.44
C SER A 131 -1.78 8.86 -13.77
N CYS A 132 -2.22 8.44 -12.58
CA CYS A 132 -3.20 9.16 -11.77
C CYS A 132 -2.72 10.56 -11.37
N ASP A 133 -1.46 10.69 -10.99
CA ASP A 133 -0.85 11.96 -10.59
C ASP A 133 -0.72 12.92 -11.79
N ARG A 134 -0.32 12.42 -12.97
CA ARG A 134 -0.36 13.18 -14.23
C ARG A 134 -1.77 13.60 -14.60
N TRP A 135 -2.76 12.72 -14.46
CA TRP A 135 -4.16 13.05 -14.68
C TRP A 135 -4.61 14.18 -13.75
N SER A 136 -4.38 14.06 -12.45
CA SER A 136 -4.77 15.06 -11.45
C SER A 136 -4.16 16.44 -11.75
N ARG A 137 -2.87 16.48 -12.08
CA ARG A 137 -2.21 17.72 -12.50
C ARG A 137 -2.78 18.28 -13.80
N GLY A 138 -3.03 17.44 -14.79
CA GLY A 138 -3.65 17.84 -16.06
C GLY A 138 -5.04 18.44 -15.83
N SER A 139 -5.87 17.79 -15.03
CA SER A 139 -7.22 18.26 -14.67
C SER A 139 -7.16 19.62 -13.96
N THR A 140 -6.21 19.79 -13.04
CA THR A 140 -5.94 21.06 -12.34
C THR A 140 -5.46 22.15 -13.30
N SER A 141 -4.55 21.82 -14.23
CA SER A 141 -4.09 22.76 -15.25
C SER A 141 -5.23 23.24 -16.16
N CYS A 142 -6.14 22.33 -16.53
CA CYS A 142 -7.32 22.67 -17.32
C CYS A 142 -8.26 23.62 -16.55
N THR A 143 -8.54 23.35 -15.27
CA THR A 143 -9.41 24.24 -14.47
C THR A 143 -8.78 25.60 -14.17
N GLN A 144 -7.45 25.69 -14.12
CA GLN A 144 -6.74 26.97 -14.01
C GLN A 144 -6.72 27.75 -15.33
N SER A 145 -6.65 27.05 -16.47
CA SER A 145 -6.60 27.69 -17.79
C SER A 145 -7.98 28.13 -18.31
N TYR A 146 -9.05 27.47 -17.86
CA TYR A 146 -10.40 27.71 -18.33
C TYR A 146 -11.36 27.88 -17.15
N THR A 147 -12.10 28.99 -17.11
CA THR A 147 -13.11 29.28 -16.09
C THR A 147 -14.41 28.46 -16.25
N GLY A 148 -14.46 27.56 -17.22
CA GLY A 148 -15.56 26.64 -17.50
C GLY A 148 -15.88 26.52 -18.99
N GLY A 149 -17.05 25.94 -19.28
CA GLY A 149 -17.59 25.88 -20.64
C GLY A 149 -16.79 25.02 -21.62
N PRO A 150 -16.94 25.25 -22.94
CA PRO A 150 -16.37 24.40 -23.98
C PRO A 150 -14.84 24.27 -23.92
N GLY A 151 -14.12 25.31 -23.47
CA GLY A 151 -12.66 25.26 -23.34
C GLY A 151 -12.21 24.26 -22.27
N LEU A 152 -12.86 24.28 -21.09
CA LEU A 152 -12.60 23.29 -20.04
C LEU A 152 -12.94 21.87 -20.51
N THR A 153 -14.10 21.71 -21.14
CA THR A 153 -14.53 20.41 -21.69
C THR A 153 -13.53 19.88 -22.72
N SER A 154 -13.09 20.71 -23.67
CA SER A 154 -12.11 20.32 -24.68
C SER A 154 -10.77 19.88 -24.05
N CYS A 155 -10.31 20.60 -23.01
CA CYS A 155 -9.08 20.26 -22.30
C CYS A 155 -9.17 18.88 -21.62
N TRP A 156 -10.25 18.64 -20.86
CA TRP A 156 -10.50 17.35 -20.20
C TRP A 156 -10.78 16.22 -21.19
N CYS A 157 -11.33 16.53 -22.37
CA CYS A 157 -11.58 15.56 -23.44
C CYS A 157 -10.42 15.37 -24.41
N SER A 158 -9.24 15.94 -24.13
CA SER A 158 -8.05 15.63 -24.93
C SER A 158 -7.68 14.15 -24.79
N GLN A 159 -7.17 13.55 -25.86
CA GLN A 159 -6.79 12.13 -25.89
C GLN A 159 -5.85 11.74 -24.74
N SER A 160 -4.90 12.61 -24.39
CA SER A 160 -3.99 12.40 -23.26
C SER A 160 -4.73 12.34 -21.92
N MET A 161 -5.71 13.22 -21.71
CA MET A 161 -6.51 13.23 -20.48
C MET A 161 -7.41 12.00 -20.38
N LEU A 162 -8.05 11.60 -21.49
CA LEU A 162 -8.87 10.38 -21.56
C LEU A 162 -8.04 9.13 -21.25
N SER A 163 -6.85 9.01 -21.85
CA SER A 163 -5.95 7.87 -21.61
C SER A 163 -5.49 7.80 -20.14
N LEU A 164 -5.09 8.94 -19.56
CA LEU A 164 -4.68 8.99 -18.16
C LEU A 164 -5.86 8.70 -17.20
N ALA A 165 -7.07 9.16 -17.52
CA ALA A 165 -8.28 8.83 -16.77
C ALA A 165 -8.60 7.33 -16.81
N SER A 166 -8.47 6.71 -17.99
CA SER A 166 -8.63 5.25 -18.17
C SER A 166 -7.70 4.48 -17.24
N VAL A 167 -6.39 4.74 -17.34
CA VAL A 167 -5.39 4.02 -16.57
C VAL A 167 -5.62 4.25 -15.07
N CYS A 168 -5.86 5.49 -14.68
CA CYS A 168 -6.03 5.82 -13.27
C CYS A 168 -7.30 5.20 -12.66
N LYS A 169 -8.44 5.43 -13.29
CA LYS A 169 -9.76 5.12 -12.70
C LYS A 169 -10.25 3.73 -13.04
N ILE A 170 -9.87 3.16 -14.18
CA ILE A 170 -10.32 1.84 -14.61
C ILE A 170 -9.26 0.79 -14.29
N ASP A 171 -8.05 0.96 -14.81
CA ASP A 171 -6.99 -0.03 -14.60
C ASP A 171 -6.51 -0.03 -13.15
N GLY A 172 -6.46 1.13 -12.49
CA GLY A 172 -6.13 1.25 -11.07
C GLY A 172 -7.14 0.57 -10.15
N SER A 173 -8.44 0.72 -10.39
CA SER A 173 -9.46 0.01 -9.61
C SER A 173 -9.26 -1.50 -9.66
N ARG A 174 -9.03 -2.05 -10.85
CA ARG A 174 -8.87 -3.49 -11.05
C ARG A 174 -7.53 -4.00 -10.51
N SER A 175 -6.45 -3.35 -10.92
CA SER A 175 -5.09 -3.87 -10.72
C SER A 175 -4.56 -3.58 -9.32
N CYS A 176 -5.03 -2.52 -8.66
CA CYS A 176 -4.43 -2.00 -7.43
C CYS A 176 -5.41 -1.86 -6.27
N LEU A 177 -6.71 -1.76 -6.54
CA LEU A 177 -7.74 -1.71 -5.49
C LEU A 177 -8.56 -2.99 -5.39
N GLN A 178 -8.37 -3.96 -6.29
CA GLN A 178 -9.18 -5.18 -6.36
C GLN A 178 -10.69 -4.89 -6.47
N THR A 179 -11.05 -3.79 -7.13
CA THR A 179 -12.43 -3.34 -7.35
C THR A 179 -12.75 -3.19 -8.84
N THR A 180 -14.04 -3.08 -9.16
CA THR A 180 -14.46 -2.70 -10.52
C THR A 180 -14.77 -1.21 -10.55
N ALA A 181 -14.21 -0.50 -11.53
CA ALA A 181 -14.53 0.90 -11.75
C ALA A 181 -15.97 1.07 -12.25
N ASP A 182 -16.71 1.98 -11.63
CA ASP A 182 -17.97 2.46 -12.20
C ASP A 182 -17.67 3.56 -13.22
N ILE A 183 -17.57 3.17 -14.48
CA ILE A 183 -17.22 4.07 -15.59
C ILE A 183 -18.25 5.21 -15.72
N THR A 184 -19.50 5.02 -15.26
CA THR A 184 -20.55 6.06 -15.32
C THR A 184 -20.29 7.24 -14.39
N THR A 185 -19.43 7.05 -13.38
CA THR A 185 -19.01 8.10 -12.44
C THR A 185 -17.78 8.86 -12.92
N ILE A 186 -17.09 8.38 -13.96
CA ILE A 186 -15.89 9.03 -14.50
C ILE A 186 -16.32 10.17 -15.43
N TRP A 187 -15.93 11.40 -15.09
CA TRP A 187 -16.39 12.61 -15.78
C TRP A 187 -16.06 12.55 -17.28
N GLU A 188 -14.84 12.14 -17.63
CA GLU A 188 -14.34 12.02 -19.00
C GLU A 188 -15.22 11.09 -19.83
N TYR A 189 -15.58 9.94 -19.26
CA TYR A 189 -16.38 8.93 -19.95
C TYR A 189 -17.85 9.32 -20.06
N ARG A 190 -18.34 10.19 -19.18
CA ARG A 190 -19.69 10.75 -19.24
C ARG A 190 -19.82 11.91 -20.21
N ASN A 191 -18.81 12.76 -20.33
CA ASN A 191 -18.93 14.06 -21.00
C ASN A 191 -18.16 14.15 -22.34
N CYS A 192 -17.17 13.28 -22.57
CA CYS A 192 -16.39 13.30 -23.80
C CYS A 192 -16.95 12.33 -24.85
N PRO A 193 -17.04 12.72 -26.14
CA PRO A 193 -17.53 11.84 -27.20
C PRO A 193 -16.77 10.50 -27.29
N GLU A 194 -15.44 10.56 -27.25
CA GLU A 194 -14.56 9.38 -27.33
C GLU A 194 -14.64 8.50 -26.07
N GLY A 195 -14.78 9.12 -24.89
CA GLY A 195 -15.00 8.39 -23.63
C GLY A 195 -16.34 7.64 -23.63
N ARG A 196 -17.40 8.21 -24.23
CA ARG A 196 -18.71 7.56 -24.36
C ARG A 196 -18.73 6.39 -25.34
N THR A 197 -17.81 6.35 -26.29
CA THR A 197 -17.74 5.24 -27.27
C THR A 197 -17.30 3.93 -26.59
N ILE A 198 -16.57 4.02 -25.47
CA ILE A 198 -16.13 2.87 -24.64
C ILE A 198 -17.29 2.34 -23.76
N LEU A 199 -18.30 3.17 -23.47
CA LEU A 199 -19.48 2.81 -22.66
C LEU A 199 -20.57 2.09 -23.46
N MET A 200 -20.47 2.02 -24.79
CA MET A 200 -21.45 1.29 -25.59
C MET A 200 -21.22 -0.22 -25.45
N PRO A 201 -22.26 -1.02 -25.12
CA PRO A 201 -22.14 -2.46 -25.16
C PRO A 201 -21.70 -2.90 -26.55
N ALA A 202 -20.83 -3.92 -26.61
CA ALA A 202 -20.20 -4.45 -27.82
C ALA A 202 -21.18 -4.81 -28.95
N THR A 203 -22.48 -4.90 -28.67
CA THR A 203 -23.56 -5.21 -29.63
C THR A 203 -23.86 -4.08 -30.62
N VAL A 204 -23.37 -2.85 -30.44
CA VAL A 204 -23.65 -1.72 -31.36
C VAL A 204 -22.62 -1.60 -32.49
N TRP A 205 -21.44 -2.24 -32.37
CA TRP A 205 -20.37 -2.15 -33.36
C TRP A 205 -20.63 -2.95 -34.65
N GLU A 206 -21.46 -4.00 -34.61
CA GLU A 206 -21.72 -4.84 -35.79
C GLU A 206 -22.70 -4.20 -36.81
N HIS A 207 -23.47 -3.19 -36.43
CA HIS A 207 -24.46 -2.58 -37.34
C HIS A 207 -23.98 -1.33 -38.08
N THR A 208 -22.89 -0.68 -37.66
CA THR A 208 -22.38 0.53 -38.31
C THR A 208 -21.24 0.31 -39.31
N MET A 209 -20.74 -0.92 -39.47
CA MET A 209 -19.76 -1.27 -40.52
C MET A 209 -20.38 -1.92 -41.77
N SER A 210 -21.71 -1.99 -41.89
CA SER A 210 -22.40 -2.55 -43.07
C SER A 210 -22.91 -1.49 -44.07
N GLU A 211 -22.63 -0.20 -43.85
CA GLU A 211 -23.00 0.87 -44.79
C GLU A 211 -21.77 1.69 -45.19
N LYS A 212 -20.87 1.06 -45.95
CA LYS A 212 -20.02 1.71 -46.95
C LYS A 212 -19.83 0.80 -48.15
#